data_AF-A0AAV9EJI0-F1
#
_entry.id   AF-A0AAV9EJI0-F1
#
_cell.length_a   1.000
_cell.length_b   1.000
_cell.length_c   1.000
_cell.angle_alpha   90.00
_cell.angle_beta   90.00
_cell.angle_gamma   90.00
#
_symmetry.space_group_name_H-M   'P 1'
#
loop_
_entity.id
_entity.type
_entity.pdbx_description
1 polymer ?
#
loop_
_entity_poly.entity_id
_entity_poly.type
_entity_poly.pdbx_seq_one_letter_code
_entity_poly.pdbx_strand_id
1 'polypeptide(L)'
;MEGGDAEGVCVVTGGRGFAARHLVEMLLRSPKWSLVRIADLVHLSASIWQRRGALSAERVACQGADAVFHMAAPDSSINNFKLHYSVNVEGTKNIIHACIECKVKRLIYTSSPSVVFDGIHGIYNADESMSNPDKAYKQTLKMSLLQYNDSYSETKAAAESLVIKANGVNGLLTCCIRRSSIFGPGDKLLVPSLVTTARAGKSKFIVGDGNNMYDFTYVENVAHGHICAEQALALGGAVAERAAGQAYFITNMEPIKFWEFMSRILEGLGYQRPNVSKLKNKLFQILVVRGQKESESADHRPWGFTFLKNPGDDNFGPASSHTLSNPLIIEYCRPCETACSSNWLMEAISAVVAPAIISSTSLSLRRKL
;
A
#
# COMPACT_ATOMS: atom_id res chain seq x y z
N MET A 1 26.69 15.17 25.18
CA MET A 1 25.90 15.47 23.96
C MET A 1 24.46 15.25 24.38
N GLU A 2 23.73 16.35 24.51
CA GLU A 2 22.38 16.40 25.06
C GLU A 2 21.42 15.61 24.16
N GLY A 3 20.63 14.73 24.79
CA GLY A 3 19.52 14.06 24.15
C GLY A 3 18.42 15.09 23.87
N GLY A 4 18.24 15.43 22.60
CA GLY A 4 17.08 16.17 22.16
C GLY A 4 15.86 15.25 22.22
N ASP A 5 14.84 15.67 22.95
CA ASP A 5 13.55 15.00 23.01
C ASP A 5 13.00 14.77 21.58
N ALA A 6 12.57 13.54 21.31
CA ALA A 6 11.97 13.20 20.03
C ALA A 6 10.62 13.94 19.90
N GLU A 7 10.52 14.93 19.01
CA GLU A 7 9.29 15.73 18.83
C GLU A 7 8.54 15.45 17.52
N GLY A 8 9.05 14.57 16.64
CA GLY A 8 8.42 14.34 15.34
C GLY A 8 7.11 13.56 15.44
N VAL A 9 6.03 14.09 14.86
CA VAL A 9 4.76 13.36 14.68
C VAL A 9 4.55 13.03 13.21
N CYS A 10 4.25 11.77 12.89
CA CYS A 10 3.85 11.40 11.53
C CYS A 10 2.52 10.65 11.47
N VAL A 11 1.89 10.72 10.30
CA VAL A 11 0.63 10.03 10.00
C VAL A 11 0.85 9.08 8.82
N VAL A 12 0.34 7.86 8.94
CA VAL A 12 0.32 6.88 7.85
C VAL A 12 -1.13 6.55 7.52
N THR A 13 -1.59 6.96 6.34
CA THR A 13 -2.93 6.57 5.89
C THR A 13 -2.87 5.18 5.25
N GLY A 14 -3.84 4.31 5.52
CA GLY A 14 -3.77 2.93 5.03
C GLY A 14 -2.69 2.11 5.75
N GLY A 15 -2.30 2.51 6.97
CA GLY A 15 -1.19 1.94 7.74
C GLY A 15 -1.34 0.45 8.07
N ARG A 16 -2.57 -0.10 8.03
CA ARG A 16 -2.81 -1.56 8.17
C ARG A 16 -2.63 -2.35 6.87
N GLY A 17 -2.36 -1.67 5.77
CA GLY A 17 -2.09 -2.26 4.46
C GLY A 17 -0.78 -3.07 4.44
N PHE A 18 -0.66 -3.96 3.45
CA PHE A 18 0.48 -4.87 3.31
C PHE A 18 1.84 -4.14 3.34
N ALA A 19 2.05 -3.14 2.47
CA ALA A 19 3.31 -2.38 2.45
C ALA A 19 3.43 -1.39 3.61
N ALA A 20 2.31 -0.76 3.98
CA ALA A 20 2.30 0.30 4.97
C ALA A 20 2.68 -0.20 6.37
N ARG A 21 2.35 -1.44 6.74
CA ARG A 21 2.76 -2.00 8.04
C ARG A 21 4.28 -2.08 8.22
N HIS A 22 5.01 -2.35 7.13
CA HIS A 22 6.48 -2.39 7.15
C HIS A 22 7.05 -0.98 7.30
N LEU A 23 6.43 0.01 6.66
CA LEU A 23 6.75 1.43 6.89
C LEU A 23 6.48 1.82 8.35
N VAL A 24 5.31 1.49 8.89
CA VAL A 24 4.96 1.77 10.31
C VAL A 24 5.98 1.16 11.26
N GLU A 25 6.40 -0.09 11.04
CA GLU A 25 7.41 -0.75 11.87
C GLU A 25 8.76 -0.01 11.82
N MET A 26 9.18 0.44 10.63
CA MET A 26 10.40 1.23 10.48
C MET A 26 10.28 2.63 11.14
N LEU A 27 9.11 3.28 11.03
CA LEU A 27 8.85 4.58 11.65
C LEU A 27 8.89 4.50 13.17
N LEU A 28 8.30 3.45 13.77
CA LEU A 28 8.32 3.22 15.23
C LEU A 28 9.73 2.95 15.78
N ARG A 29 10.59 2.33 14.98
CA ARG A 29 12.01 2.11 15.34
C ARG A 29 12.85 3.39 15.22
N SER A 30 12.47 4.30 14.33
CA SER A 30 13.22 5.53 14.09
C SER A 30 13.23 6.46 15.32
N PRO A 31 14.39 7.06 15.68
CA PRO A 31 14.46 8.06 16.75
C PRO A 31 13.84 9.40 16.39
N LYS A 32 13.49 9.60 15.11
CA LYS A 32 12.89 10.83 14.63
C LYS A 32 11.46 11.04 15.11
N TRP A 33 10.71 9.95 15.29
CA TRP A 33 9.26 10.01 15.52
C TRP A 33 8.94 9.61 16.95
N SER A 34 8.30 10.52 17.71
CA SER A 34 7.73 10.20 19.02
C SER A 34 6.33 9.61 18.92
N LEU A 35 5.59 9.98 17.87
CA LEU A 35 4.23 9.53 17.63
C LEU A 35 4.04 9.13 16.17
N VAL A 36 3.54 7.90 15.95
CA VAL A 36 3.09 7.41 14.65
C VAL A 36 1.58 7.19 14.71
N ARG A 37 0.83 7.97 13.93
CA ARG A 37 -0.63 7.84 13.82
C ARG A 37 -1.01 7.01 12.60
N ILE A 38 -1.89 6.04 12.77
CA ILE A 38 -2.46 5.27 11.67
C ILE A 38 -3.90 5.74 11.41
N ALA A 39 -4.19 6.13 10.16
CA ALA A 39 -5.52 6.53 9.73
C ALA A 39 -6.01 5.64 8.57
N ASP A 40 -6.93 4.70 8.83
CA ASP A 40 -7.34 3.71 7.82
C ASP A 40 -8.69 3.99 7.15
N LEU A 41 -8.75 3.62 5.87
CA LEU A 41 -9.92 3.83 4.99
C LEU A 41 -11.17 3.05 5.37
N VAL A 42 -11.06 1.96 6.14
CA VAL A 42 -12.19 1.07 6.47
C VAL A 42 -13.32 1.82 7.20
N HIS A 43 -13.03 3.02 7.71
CA HIS A 43 -14.02 3.87 8.36
C HIS A 43 -14.03 5.33 7.89
N LEU A 44 -13.22 5.69 6.89
CA LEU A 44 -13.19 7.05 6.31
C LEU A 44 -14.26 7.25 5.23
N SER A 45 -15.20 6.30 5.07
CA SER A 45 -16.33 6.43 4.15
C SER A 45 -17.35 7.47 4.63
N ALA A 46 -17.02 8.74 4.35
CA ALA A 46 -17.86 9.82 3.81
C ALA A 46 -19.31 10.05 4.31
N SER A 47 -19.76 9.47 5.41
CA SER A 47 -21.17 9.61 5.86
C SER A 47 -21.36 10.04 7.31
N ILE A 48 -20.31 10.06 8.13
CA ILE A 48 -20.48 10.30 9.59
C ILE A 48 -20.19 11.74 10.01
N TRP A 49 -19.41 12.53 9.25
CA TRP A 49 -18.91 13.84 9.72
C TRP A 49 -19.47 15.07 9.01
N GLN A 50 -20.44 14.92 8.09
CA GLN A 50 -21.14 16.06 7.49
C GLN A 50 -22.16 16.74 8.43
N ARG A 51 -22.04 16.54 9.75
CA ARG A 51 -22.88 17.16 10.78
C ARG A 51 -22.06 18.12 11.64
N ARG A 52 -22.25 19.42 11.36
CA ARG A 52 -22.08 20.57 12.28
C ARG A 52 -20.70 20.72 12.94
N GLY A 53 -19.78 21.41 12.27
CA GLY A 53 -18.62 22.07 12.90
C GLY A 53 -17.50 21.16 13.43
N ALA A 54 -17.59 19.84 13.25
CA ALA A 54 -16.53 18.90 13.59
C ALA A 54 -15.46 18.83 12.49
N LEU A 55 -14.19 18.74 12.87
CA LEU A 55 -13.06 18.55 11.95
C LEU A 55 -13.22 17.18 11.24
N SER A 56 -12.86 17.10 9.96
CA SER A 56 -12.84 15.81 9.26
C SER A 56 -11.82 14.86 9.90
N ALA A 57 -12.00 13.55 9.76
CA ALA A 57 -11.10 12.56 10.36
C ALA A 57 -9.64 12.73 9.87
N GLU A 58 -9.46 13.13 8.60
CA GLU A 58 -8.17 13.48 8.02
C GLU A 58 -7.53 14.67 8.73
N ARG A 59 -8.31 15.72 9.01
CA ARG A 59 -7.84 16.91 9.71
C ARG A 59 -7.44 16.59 11.15
N VAL A 60 -8.23 15.76 11.84
CA VAL A 60 -7.89 15.28 13.19
C VAL A 60 -6.58 14.50 13.16
N ALA A 61 -6.38 13.61 12.18
CA ALA A 61 -5.14 12.83 12.07
C ALA A 61 -3.91 13.73 11.81
N CYS A 62 -4.05 14.71 10.90
CA CYS A 62 -2.95 15.60 10.49
C CYS A 62 -2.61 16.70 11.49
N GLN A 63 -3.42 16.92 12.54
CA GLN A 63 -3.20 18.03 13.46
C GLN A 63 -1.89 17.85 14.26
N GLY A 64 -0.95 18.79 14.07
CA GLY A 64 0.37 18.73 14.71
C GLY A 64 1.35 17.73 14.06
N ALA A 65 0.99 17.13 12.92
CA ALA A 65 1.88 16.22 12.21
C ALA A 65 2.93 16.98 11.39
N ASP A 66 4.19 16.52 11.42
CA ASP A 66 5.26 17.03 10.57
C ASP A 66 5.24 16.41 9.17
N ALA A 67 4.84 15.14 9.07
CA ALA A 67 4.82 14.40 7.82
C ALA A 67 3.61 13.47 7.72
N VAL A 68 3.11 13.31 6.49
CA VAL A 68 2.04 12.36 6.13
C VAL A 68 2.56 11.40 5.06
N PHE A 69 2.41 10.10 5.31
CA PHE A 69 2.63 9.02 4.35
C PHE A 69 1.29 8.52 3.85
N HIS A 70 0.89 8.96 2.65
CA HIS A 70 -0.39 8.62 2.04
C HIS A 70 -0.29 7.32 1.22
N MET A 71 -0.51 6.17 1.87
CA MET A 71 -0.45 4.83 1.26
C MET A 71 -1.83 4.19 1.02
N ALA A 72 -2.90 4.93 1.30
CA ALA A 72 -4.27 4.45 1.21
C ALA A 72 -4.70 4.29 -0.26
N ALA A 73 -5.03 3.06 -0.66
CA ALA A 73 -5.57 2.76 -1.99
C ALA A 73 -6.39 1.46 -1.94
N PRO A 74 -7.45 1.30 -2.77
CA PRO A 74 -8.12 0.02 -2.95
C PRO A 74 -7.21 -0.97 -3.70
N ASP A 75 -7.56 -2.26 -3.64
CA ASP A 75 -6.92 -3.28 -4.46
C ASP A 75 -7.13 -2.99 -5.95
N SER A 76 -6.03 -2.92 -6.70
CA SER A 76 -6.01 -2.67 -8.13
C SER A 76 -6.81 -3.70 -8.94
N SER A 77 -7.01 -4.93 -8.45
CA SER A 77 -7.78 -5.95 -9.17
C SER A 77 -9.30 -5.77 -9.10
N ILE A 78 -9.80 -4.86 -8.25
CA ILE A 78 -11.24 -4.58 -8.14
C ILE A 78 -11.67 -3.74 -9.34
N ASN A 79 -12.56 -4.27 -10.18
CA ASN A 79 -13.11 -3.55 -11.34
C ASN A 79 -14.24 -2.58 -10.93
N ASN A 80 -13.90 -1.56 -10.13
CA ASN A 80 -14.86 -0.57 -9.65
C ASN A 80 -14.26 0.84 -9.72
N PHE A 81 -14.51 1.53 -10.84
CA PHE A 81 -14.03 2.89 -11.05
C PHE A 81 -14.50 3.87 -9.97
N LYS A 82 -15.76 3.77 -9.51
CA LYS A 82 -16.29 4.68 -8.47
C LYS A 82 -15.52 4.53 -7.16
N LEU A 83 -15.22 3.29 -6.76
CA LEU A 83 -14.41 3.01 -5.58
C LEU A 83 -12.99 3.58 -5.76
N HIS A 84 -12.31 3.26 -6.86
CA HIS A 84 -10.98 3.77 -7.16
C HIS A 84 -10.92 5.30 -7.18
N TYR A 85 -11.89 5.95 -7.82
CA TYR A 85 -11.97 7.41 -7.88
C TYR A 85 -12.21 8.02 -6.50
N SER A 86 -13.19 7.49 -5.75
CA SER A 86 -13.52 8.01 -4.41
C SER A 86 -12.34 7.91 -3.44
N VAL A 87 -11.57 6.82 -3.49
CA VAL A 87 -10.45 6.62 -2.56
C VAL A 87 -9.18 7.30 -3.08
N ASN A 88 -8.78 7.01 -4.32
CA ASN A 88 -7.51 7.51 -4.84
C ASN A 88 -7.59 9.01 -5.14
N VAL A 89 -8.67 9.52 -5.72
CA VAL A 89 -8.76 10.93 -6.14
C VAL A 89 -9.33 11.79 -5.03
N GLU A 90 -10.56 11.53 -4.58
CA GLU A 90 -11.20 12.35 -3.55
C GLU A 90 -10.51 12.20 -2.19
N GLY A 91 -10.13 10.97 -1.80
CA GLY A 91 -9.33 10.74 -0.59
C GLY A 91 -8.00 11.50 -0.61
N THR A 92 -7.29 11.53 -1.74
CA THR A 92 -6.05 12.31 -1.88
C THR A 92 -6.31 13.82 -1.76
N LYS A 93 -7.40 14.35 -2.35
CA LYS A 93 -7.78 15.77 -2.20
C LYS A 93 -7.99 16.13 -0.72
N ASN A 94 -8.69 15.27 0.01
CA ASN A 94 -8.95 15.47 1.44
C ASN A 94 -7.65 15.50 2.26
N ILE A 95 -6.72 14.58 1.97
CA ILE A 95 -5.41 14.56 2.64
C ILE A 95 -4.59 15.81 2.31
N ILE A 96 -4.56 16.24 1.04
CA ILE A 96 -3.87 17.48 0.63
C ILE A 96 -4.46 18.68 1.41
N HIS A 97 -5.78 18.79 1.45
CA HIS A 97 -6.46 19.86 2.18
C HIS A 97 -6.13 19.83 3.68
N ALA A 98 -6.23 18.66 4.31
CA ALA A 98 -5.88 18.48 5.71
C ALA A 98 -4.42 18.83 6.00
N CYS A 99 -3.48 18.45 5.11
CA CYS A 99 -2.07 18.83 5.22
C CYS A 99 -1.87 20.34 5.20
N ILE A 100 -2.49 21.03 4.23
CA ILE A 100 -2.38 22.49 4.07
C ILE A 100 -2.98 23.21 5.30
N GLU A 101 -4.16 22.81 5.75
CA GLU A 101 -4.84 23.41 6.89
C GLU A 101 -4.10 23.19 8.22
N CYS A 102 -3.55 21.99 8.41
CA CYS A 102 -2.81 21.62 9.62
C CYS A 102 -1.33 22.03 9.56
N LYS A 103 -0.89 22.68 8.48
CA LYS A 103 0.50 23.10 8.24
C LYS A 103 1.49 21.95 8.31
N VAL A 104 1.08 20.78 7.81
CA VAL A 104 1.98 19.63 7.62
C VAL A 104 3.09 20.05 6.67
N LYS A 105 4.33 19.73 7.00
CA LYS A 105 5.50 20.17 6.21
C LYS A 105 5.74 19.27 5.00
N ARG A 106 5.43 17.98 5.10
CA ARG A 106 5.80 16.97 4.09
C ARG A 106 4.68 15.96 3.81
N LEU A 107 4.39 15.72 2.54
CA LEU A 107 3.45 14.69 2.08
C LEU A 107 4.13 13.72 1.11
N ILE A 108 4.22 12.46 1.51
CA ILE A 108 4.79 11.38 0.71
C ILE A 108 3.64 10.50 0.23
N TYR A 109 3.46 10.39 -1.08
CA TYR A 109 2.34 9.67 -1.69
C TYR A 109 2.80 8.38 -2.36
N THR A 110 2.14 7.25 -2.07
CA THR A 110 2.39 6.00 -2.80
C THR A 110 1.65 6.03 -4.14
N SER A 111 2.39 6.22 -5.23
CA SER A 111 1.90 6.12 -6.60
C SER A 111 2.15 4.72 -7.20
N SER A 112 2.09 4.60 -8.53
CA SER A 112 2.24 3.35 -9.28
C SER A 112 3.04 3.62 -10.56
N PRO A 113 3.89 2.71 -11.06
CA PRO A 113 4.51 2.85 -12.37
C PRO A 113 3.47 2.85 -13.50
N SER A 114 2.29 2.27 -13.26
CA SER A 114 1.22 2.22 -14.27
C SER A 114 0.68 3.60 -14.68
N VAL A 115 0.97 4.66 -13.91
CA VAL A 115 0.60 6.03 -14.28
C VAL A 115 1.30 6.51 -15.55
N VAL A 116 2.44 5.90 -15.92
CA VAL A 116 3.19 6.24 -17.14
C VAL A 116 2.92 5.28 -18.30
N PHE A 117 2.04 4.29 -18.09
CA PHE A 117 1.71 3.32 -19.13
C PHE A 117 0.89 4.00 -20.24
N ASP A 118 1.32 3.82 -21.49
CA ASP A 118 0.66 4.43 -22.64
C ASP A 118 -0.47 3.58 -23.23
N GLY A 119 -0.70 2.39 -22.65
CA GLY A 119 -1.74 1.45 -23.09
C GLY A 119 -1.32 0.43 -24.13
N ILE A 120 -0.16 0.63 -24.75
CA ILE A 120 0.26 -0.09 -25.96
C ILE A 120 1.61 -0.74 -25.75
N HIS A 121 2.58 0.01 -25.23
CA HIS A 121 3.96 -0.40 -25.06
C HIS A 121 4.26 -0.71 -23.59
N GLY A 122 4.99 -1.80 -23.35
CA GLY A 122 5.52 -2.08 -22.03
C GLY A 122 6.41 -0.93 -21.53
N ILE A 123 6.45 -0.75 -20.22
CA ILE A 123 7.34 0.23 -19.58
C ILE A 123 8.71 -0.43 -19.43
N TYR A 124 9.70 0.05 -20.18
CA TYR A 124 11.06 -0.50 -20.16
C TYR A 124 12.07 0.58 -19.78
N ASN A 125 12.94 0.27 -18.80
CA ASN A 125 13.99 1.18 -18.30
C ASN A 125 13.45 2.59 -18.01
N ALA A 126 12.31 2.66 -17.31
CA ALA A 126 11.70 3.92 -16.95
C ALA A 126 12.54 4.72 -15.97
N ASP A 127 12.65 6.02 -16.22
CA ASP A 127 13.25 7.00 -15.34
C ASP A 127 12.26 8.15 -15.06
N GLU A 128 12.65 9.08 -14.21
CA GLU A 128 11.85 10.23 -13.81
C GLU A 128 11.50 11.17 -14.99
N SER A 129 12.18 11.06 -16.14
CA SER A 129 11.87 11.85 -17.34
C SER A 129 10.63 11.34 -18.09
N MET A 130 10.26 10.07 -17.85
CA MET A 130 9.31 9.33 -18.68
C MET A 130 7.83 9.72 -18.47
N SER A 131 7.53 10.65 -17.57
CA SER A 131 6.33 11.49 -17.68
C SER A 131 6.39 12.71 -16.77
N ASN A 132 6.02 13.87 -17.32
CA ASN A 132 5.44 14.93 -16.51
C ASN A 132 4.01 14.49 -16.11
N PRO A 133 3.60 14.61 -14.83
CA PRO A 133 2.30 14.17 -14.32
C PRO A 133 1.09 14.61 -15.15
N ASP A 134 1.13 15.79 -15.78
CA ASP A 134 0.03 16.28 -16.63
C ASP A 134 -0.07 15.50 -17.97
N LYS A 135 1.05 15.00 -18.49
CA LYS A 135 1.05 14.10 -19.66
C LYS A 135 0.58 12.70 -19.28
N ALA A 136 1.01 12.19 -18.11
CA ALA A 136 0.56 10.90 -17.56
C ALA A 136 -0.96 10.86 -17.36
N TYR A 137 -1.54 11.91 -16.75
CA TYR A 137 -3.00 11.99 -16.57
C TYR A 137 -3.76 12.07 -17.91
N LYS A 138 -3.32 12.92 -18.85
CA LYS A 138 -3.97 12.99 -20.17
C LYS A 138 -3.87 11.69 -20.96
N GLN A 139 -2.75 10.97 -20.83
CA GLN A 139 -2.55 9.68 -21.48
C GLN A 139 -3.48 8.62 -20.90
N THR A 140 -3.54 8.49 -19.59
CA THR A 140 -4.43 7.52 -18.92
C THR A 140 -5.91 7.84 -19.17
N LEU A 141 -6.31 9.12 -19.17
CA LEU A 141 -7.65 9.54 -19.53
C LEU A 141 -8.02 9.13 -20.97
N LYS A 142 -7.09 9.29 -21.93
CA LYS A 142 -7.27 8.84 -23.31
C LYS A 142 -7.43 7.30 -23.38
N MET A 143 -6.70 6.55 -22.56
CA MET A 143 -6.81 5.09 -22.49
C MET A 143 -8.18 4.62 -21.98
N SER A 144 -8.70 5.26 -20.93
CA SER A 144 -10.03 4.97 -20.39
C SER A 144 -11.14 5.27 -21.39
N LEU A 145 -11.01 6.36 -22.15
CA LEU A 145 -11.94 6.70 -23.25
C LEU A 145 -11.89 5.70 -24.42
N LEU A 146 -10.76 4.99 -24.59
CA LEU A 146 -10.57 3.96 -25.60
C LEU A 146 -10.92 2.53 -25.10
N GLN A 147 -11.58 2.40 -23.95
CA GLN A 147 -11.99 1.12 -23.32
C GLN A 147 -10.83 0.17 -22.95
N TYR A 148 -9.61 0.68 -22.80
CA TYR A 148 -8.58 -0.06 -22.08
C TYR A 148 -8.91 0.07 -20.59
N ASN A 149 -9.58 -0.95 -20.05
CA ASN A 149 -10.24 -0.96 -18.75
C ASN A 149 -9.26 -0.90 -17.55
N ASP A 150 -8.51 0.20 -17.40
CA ASP A 150 -7.55 0.42 -16.31
C ASP A 150 -7.91 1.64 -15.45
N SER A 151 -9.08 1.54 -14.80
CA SER A 151 -9.61 2.52 -13.85
C SER A 151 -8.64 2.83 -12.69
N TYR A 152 -7.83 1.86 -12.28
CA TYR A 152 -6.84 2.05 -11.22
C TYR A 152 -5.74 3.01 -11.68
N SER A 153 -5.12 2.79 -12.85
CA SER A 153 -4.03 3.65 -13.32
C SER A 153 -4.46 5.08 -13.59
N GLU A 154 -5.66 5.28 -14.15
CA GLU A 154 -6.23 6.61 -14.35
C GLU A 154 -6.38 7.36 -13.02
N THR A 155 -7.00 6.73 -12.03
CA THR A 155 -7.24 7.38 -10.73
C THR A 155 -5.95 7.61 -9.94
N LYS A 156 -4.95 6.72 -10.05
CA LYS A 156 -3.61 6.95 -9.48
C LYS A 156 -2.87 8.09 -10.17
N ALA A 157 -2.98 8.23 -11.50
CA ALA A 157 -2.37 9.33 -12.25
C ALA A 157 -3.01 10.68 -11.90
N ALA A 158 -4.34 10.71 -11.78
CA ALA A 158 -5.08 11.89 -11.33
C ALA A 158 -4.63 12.33 -9.93
N ALA A 159 -4.53 11.40 -8.99
CA ALA A 159 -4.08 11.65 -7.63
C ALA A 159 -2.61 12.10 -7.56
N GLU A 160 -1.71 11.47 -8.35
CA GLU A 160 -0.30 11.90 -8.43
C GLU A 160 -0.17 13.35 -8.93
N SER A 161 -0.95 13.72 -9.96
CA SER A 161 -1.00 15.09 -10.47
C SER A 161 -1.47 16.08 -9.39
N LEU A 162 -2.47 15.71 -8.58
CA LEU A 162 -2.95 16.56 -7.47
C LEU A 162 -1.87 16.77 -6.41
N VAL A 163 -1.17 15.71 -6.01
CA VAL A 163 -0.09 15.79 -5.01
C VAL A 163 1.04 16.68 -5.51
N ILE A 164 1.49 16.50 -6.75
CA ILE A 164 2.59 17.31 -7.31
C ILE A 164 2.20 18.78 -7.45
N LYS A 165 0.95 19.08 -7.81
CA LYS A 165 0.43 20.46 -7.86
C LYS A 165 0.30 21.10 -6.49
N ALA A 166 0.17 20.31 -5.42
CA ALA A 166 0.13 20.82 -4.05
C ALA A 166 1.52 21.21 -3.51
N ASN A 167 2.61 20.84 -4.20
CA ASN A 167 3.96 21.19 -3.80
C ASN A 167 4.16 22.71 -3.71
N GLY A 168 4.74 23.17 -2.60
CA GLY A 168 4.99 24.58 -2.31
C GLY A 168 3.78 25.36 -1.80
N VAL A 169 2.55 24.83 -1.93
CA VAL A 169 1.34 25.49 -1.43
C VAL A 169 1.41 25.55 0.10
N ASN A 170 1.43 26.78 0.64
CA ASN A 170 1.61 27.04 2.08
C ASN A 170 2.83 26.33 2.71
N GLY A 171 3.89 26.12 1.92
CA GLY A 171 5.12 25.46 2.39
C GLY A 171 5.05 23.93 2.47
N LEU A 172 3.97 23.30 1.99
CA LEU A 172 3.87 21.84 1.89
C LEU A 172 4.84 21.31 0.84
N LEU A 173 5.78 20.47 1.22
CA LEU A 173 6.65 19.75 0.29
C LEU A 173 6.06 18.37 -0.02
N THR A 174 6.07 17.96 -1.28
CA THR A 174 5.48 16.68 -1.70
C THR A 174 6.47 15.79 -2.43
N CYS A 175 6.33 14.48 -2.32
CA CYS A 175 7.08 13.51 -3.12
C CYS A 175 6.23 12.26 -3.39
N CYS A 176 6.27 11.76 -4.63
CA CYS A 176 5.50 10.59 -5.06
C CYS A 176 6.42 9.36 -5.25
N ILE A 177 5.97 8.19 -4.80
CA ILE A 177 6.70 6.92 -4.89
C ILE A 177 6.01 5.99 -5.89
N ARG A 178 6.58 5.80 -7.08
CA ARG A 178 6.12 4.86 -8.11
C ARG A 178 6.75 3.49 -7.87
N ARG A 179 6.10 2.72 -7.01
CA ARG A 179 6.54 1.37 -6.62
C ARG A 179 5.97 0.30 -7.55
N SER A 180 6.81 -0.65 -7.98
CA SER A 180 6.36 -1.80 -8.77
C SER A 180 5.56 -2.81 -7.93
N SER A 181 5.24 -3.97 -8.50
CA SER A 181 4.57 -5.06 -7.79
C SER A 181 5.39 -5.47 -6.56
N ILE A 182 4.72 -5.44 -5.41
CA ILE A 182 5.36 -5.64 -4.12
C ILE A 182 5.29 -7.12 -3.74
N PHE A 183 6.35 -7.66 -3.16
CA PHE A 183 6.36 -8.99 -2.57
C PHE A 183 7.10 -9.00 -1.23
N GLY A 184 6.82 -9.98 -0.38
CA GLY A 184 7.53 -10.18 0.89
C GLY A 184 6.63 -10.71 2.02
N PRO A 185 7.15 -10.78 3.26
CA PRO A 185 6.40 -11.30 4.40
C PRO A 185 5.07 -10.58 4.61
N GLY A 186 3.99 -11.38 4.72
CA GLY A 186 2.58 -10.99 4.89
C GLY A 186 1.91 -10.34 3.69
N ASP A 187 2.43 -10.64 2.49
CA ASP A 187 1.70 -10.52 1.24
C ASP A 187 0.34 -11.24 1.34
N LYS A 188 -0.72 -10.55 0.93
CA LYS A 188 -2.11 -11.05 0.96
C LYS A 188 -2.69 -11.33 -0.43
N LEU A 189 -1.96 -11.00 -1.50
CA LEU A 189 -2.47 -11.01 -2.87
C LEU A 189 -1.66 -11.95 -3.76
N LEU A 190 -0.36 -11.69 -3.94
CA LEU A 190 0.43 -12.39 -4.96
C LEU A 190 0.65 -13.86 -4.60
N VAL A 191 1.30 -14.13 -3.47
CA VAL A 191 1.61 -15.49 -3.04
C VAL A 191 0.33 -16.29 -2.76
N PRO A 192 -0.69 -15.76 -2.05
CA PRO A 192 -1.93 -16.50 -1.84
C PRO A 192 -2.68 -16.83 -3.13
N SER A 193 -2.76 -15.91 -4.09
CA SER A 193 -3.40 -16.14 -5.39
C SER A 193 -2.66 -17.21 -6.20
N LEU A 194 -1.33 -17.16 -6.19
CA LEU A 194 -0.48 -18.14 -6.88
C LEU A 194 -0.65 -19.54 -6.29
N VAL A 195 -0.66 -19.67 -4.96
CA VAL A 195 -0.91 -20.94 -4.25
C VAL A 195 -2.31 -21.47 -4.52
N THR A 196 -3.32 -20.61 -4.49
CA THR A 196 -4.72 -20.99 -4.78
C THR A 196 -4.84 -21.55 -6.21
N THR A 197 -4.22 -20.86 -7.16
CA THR A 197 -4.17 -21.28 -8.57
C THR A 197 -3.43 -22.60 -8.75
N ALA A 198 -2.32 -22.81 -8.03
CA ALA A 198 -1.56 -24.05 -8.07
C ALA A 198 -2.31 -25.24 -7.47
N ARG A 199 -2.97 -25.04 -6.32
CA ARG A 199 -3.83 -26.06 -5.69
C ARG A 199 -5.00 -26.47 -6.58
N ALA A 200 -5.54 -25.53 -7.35
CA ALA A 200 -6.57 -25.81 -8.35
C ALA A 200 -6.04 -26.49 -9.62
N GLY A 201 -4.73 -26.77 -9.72
CA GLY A 201 -4.10 -27.35 -10.91
C GLY A 201 -4.05 -26.41 -12.12
N LYS A 202 -4.32 -25.11 -11.91
CA LYS A 202 -4.43 -24.08 -12.96
C LYS A 202 -3.11 -23.32 -13.19
N SER A 203 -2.07 -23.56 -12.40
CA SER A 203 -0.74 -22.92 -12.54
C SER A 203 0.11 -23.50 -13.67
N LYS A 204 -0.45 -24.35 -14.55
CA LYS A 204 0.30 -25.06 -15.59
C LYS A 204 0.60 -24.21 -16.83
N PHE A 205 -0.08 -23.07 -16.98
CA PHE A 205 -0.07 -22.31 -18.24
C PHE A 205 0.70 -21.01 -18.11
N ILE A 206 1.46 -20.70 -19.16
CA ILE A 206 2.12 -19.42 -19.39
C ILE A 206 1.26 -18.62 -20.38
N VAL A 207 0.89 -17.41 -20.00
CA VAL A 207 0.18 -16.47 -20.87
C VAL A 207 1.19 -15.69 -21.70
N GLY A 208 0.97 -15.61 -23.02
CA GLY A 208 1.88 -14.96 -23.96
C GLY A 208 3.08 -15.84 -24.33
N ASP A 209 4.20 -15.20 -24.65
CA ASP A 209 5.44 -15.89 -25.06
C ASP A 209 6.37 -16.23 -23.88
N GLY A 210 6.05 -15.75 -22.68
CA GLY A 210 6.81 -15.96 -21.44
C GLY A 210 8.04 -15.05 -21.29
N ASN A 211 8.26 -14.10 -22.21
CA ASN A 211 9.40 -13.19 -22.16
C ASN A 211 9.04 -11.81 -21.58
N ASN A 212 7.86 -11.67 -21.00
CA ASN A 212 7.45 -10.45 -20.33
C ASN A 212 8.35 -10.19 -19.10
N MET A 213 9.24 -9.21 -19.25
CA MET A 213 10.06 -8.68 -18.17
C MET A 213 9.18 -7.90 -17.20
N TYR A 214 9.51 -7.99 -15.93
CA TYR A 214 8.72 -7.40 -14.86
C TYR A 214 9.63 -7.02 -13.69
N ASP A 215 9.31 -5.92 -13.02
CA ASP A 215 9.95 -5.53 -11.77
C ASP A 215 9.13 -6.00 -10.59
N PHE A 216 9.76 -6.70 -9.66
CA PHE A 216 9.22 -7.00 -8.34
C PHE A 216 10.06 -6.26 -7.31
N THR A 217 9.41 -5.56 -6.39
CA THR A 217 10.08 -4.77 -5.36
C THR A 217 9.82 -5.39 -4.00
N TYR A 218 10.89 -5.67 -3.26
CA TYR A 218 10.75 -6.21 -1.91
C TYR A 218 10.07 -5.18 -1.01
N VAL A 219 9.12 -5.62 -0.19
CA VAL A 219 8.25 -4.73 0.58
C VAL A 219 9.00 -3.77 1.51
N GLU A 220 10.10 -4.22 2.10
CA GLU A 220 10.94 -3.36 2.94
C GLU A 220 11.71 -2.31 2.13
N ASN A 221 12.08 -2.61 0.87
CA ASN A 221 12.68 -1.62 -0.03
C ASN A 221 11.67 -0.53 -0.40
N VAL A 222 10.39 -0.89 -0.58
CA VAL A 222 9.32 0.09 -0.79
C VAL A 222 9.16 0.98 0.44
N ALA A 223 9.12 0.40 1.64
CA ALA A 223 9.04 1.15 2.90
C ALA A 223 10.25 2.08 3.08
N HIS A 224 11.46 1.57 2.83
CA HIS A 224 12.69 2.35 2.88
C HIS A 224 12.68 3.53 1.89
N GLY A 225 12.17 3.32 0.67
CA GLY A 225 11.99 4.40 -0.31
C GLY A 225 11.12 5.56 0.19
N HIS A 226 10.06 5.26 0.97
CA HIS A 226 9.24 6.31 1.59
C HIS A 226 10.01 7.08 2.67
N ILE A 227 10.83 6.38 3.48
CA ILE A 227 11.68 7.01 4.49
C ILE A 227 12.72 7.91 3.82
N CYS A 228 13.39 7.45 2.76
CA CYS A 228 14.35 8.24 2.01
C CYS A 228 13.71 9.50 1.41
N ALA A 229 12.50 9.39 0.86
CA ALA A 229 11.77 10.54 0.35
C ALA A 229 11.45 11.57 1.46
N GLU A 230 10.95 11.12 2.61
CA GLU A 230 10.68 12.01 3.74
C GLU A 230 11.96 12.69 4.27
N GLN A 231 13.05 11.93 4.39
CA GLN A 231 14.34 12.45 4.82
C GLN A 231 14.90 13.47 3.82
N ALA A 232 14.83 13.19 2.52
CA ALA A 232 15.29 14.11 1.47
C ALA A 232 14.54 15.45 1.55
N LEU A 233 13.22 15.42 1.75
CA LEU A 233 12.41 16.62 1.94
C LEU A 233 12.74 17.33 3.27
N ALA A 234 13.06 16.59 4.33
CA ALA A 234 13.37 17.15 5.65
C ALA A 234 14.75 17.82 5.74
N LEU A 235 15.72 17.39 4.92
CA LEU A 235 17.09 17.93 4.92
C LEU A 235 17.17 19.39 4.47
N GLY A 236 16.18 19.89 3.73
CA GLY A 236 16.19 21.25 3.18
C GLY A 236 17.23 21.46 2.07
N GLY A 237 17.40 22.73 1.67
CA GLY A 237 18.36 23.15 0.64
C GLY A 237 18.23 22.38 -0.69
N ALA A 238 19.35 22.18 -1.36
CA ALA A 238 19.40 21.57 -2.69
C ALA A 238 18.86 20.13 -2.76
N VAL A 239 18.91 19.37 -1.65
CA VAL A 239 18.37 18.00 -1.60
C VAL A 239 16.84 18.03 -1.61
N ALA A 240 16.24 18.87 -0.75
CA ALA A 240 14.80 19.03 -0.72
C ALA A 240 14.27 19.64 -2.02
N GLU A 241 14.96 20.64 -2.59
CA GLU A 241 14.60 21.25 -3.88
C GLU A 241 14.57 20.22 -5.02
N ARG A 242 15.51 19.26 -5.02
CA ARG A 242 15.52 18.18 -6.01
C ARG A 242 14.40 17.17 -5.80
N ALA A 243 14.07 16.84 -4.55
CA ALA A 243 13.09 15.83 -4.21
C ALA A 243 11.63 16.35 -4.25
N ALA A 244 11.43 17.63 -3.99
CA ALA A 244 10.11 18.25 -3.88
C ALA A 244 9.40 18.34 -5.23
N GLY A 245 8.11 18.00 -5.22
CA GLY A 245 7.25 18.01 -6.40
C GLY A 245 7.61 16.94 -7.44
N GLN A 246 8.45 15.96 -7.09
CA GLN A 246 8.89 14.90 -8.01
C GLN A 246 8.20 13.56 -7.72
N ALA A 247 8.27 12.65 -8.70
CA ALA A 247 7.84 11.26 -8.59
C ALA A 247 8.99 10.32 -8.94
N TYR A 248 9.33 9.39 -8.05
CA TYR A 248 10.49 8.50 -8.19
C TYR A 248 10.05 7.04 -8.38
N PHE A 249 10.71 6.33 -9.28
CA PHE A 249 10.53 4.89 -9.39
C PHE A 249 11.32 4.19 -8.27
N ILE A 250 10.65 3.30 -7.54
CA ILE A 250 11.31 2.47 -6.53
C ILE A 250 11.23 1.02 -6.99
N THR A 251 12.39 0.48 -7.36
CA THR A 251 12.56 -0.89 -7.85
C THR A 251 13.74 -1.55 -7.14
N ASN A 252 13.90 -2.86 -7.34
CA ASN A 252 15.10 -3.57 -6.90
C ASN A 252 16.26 -3.47 -7.91
N MET A 253 16.06 -2.81 -9.07
CA MET A 253 17.01 -2.78 -10.20
C MET A 253 17.37 -4.16 -10.76
N GLU A 254 16.49 -5.15 -10.56
CA GLU A 254 16.68 -6.55 -10.94
C GLU A 254 15.45 -7.07 -11.71
N PRO A 255 15.21 -6.58 -12.94
CA PRO A 255 14.06 -7.03 -13.71
C PRO A 255 14.19 -8.52 -14.05
N ILE A 256 13.10 -9.25 -13.89
CA ILE A 256 13.03 -10.70 -14.10
C ILE A 256 11.84 -11.05 -14.99
N LYS A 257 11.92 -12.16 -15.72
CA LYS A 257 10.73 -12.66 -16.43
C LYS A 257 9.64 -12.98 -15.41
N PHE A 258 8.43 -12.48 -15.63
CA PHE A 258 7.31 -12.68 -14.72
C PHE A 258 7.12 -14.16 -14.35
N TRP A 259 7.13 -15.03 -15.36
CA TRP A 259 6.93 -16.47 -15.17
C TRP A 259 8.11 -17.17 -14.49
N GLU A 260 9.33 -16.64 -14.63
CA GLU A 260 10.48 -17.12 -13.86
C GLU A 260 10.30 -16.80 -12.38
N PHE A 261 9.88 -15.58 -12.05
CA PHE A 261 9.60 -15.18 -10.67
C PHE A 261 8.49 -16.02 -10.04
N MET A 262 7.36 -16.19 -10.73
CA MET A 262 6.27 -17.06 -10.26
C MET A 262 6.73 -18.51 -10.06
N SER A 263 7.56 -19.02 -10.97
CA SER A 263 8.08 -20.38 -10.87
C SER A 263 8.94 -20.58 -9.63
N ARG A 264 9.83 -19.63 -9.30
CA ARG A 264 10.68 -19.70 -8.09
C ARG A 264 9.86 -19.74 -6.81
N ILE A 265 8.76 -18.98 -6.74
CA ILE A 265 7.85 -19.01 -5.60
C ILE A 265 7.17 -20.38 -5.49
N LEU A 266 6.64 -20.90 -6.60
CA LEU A 266 5.96 -22.20 -6.63
C LEU A 266 6.91 -23.34 -6.22
N GLU A 267 8.10 -23.39 -6.80
CA GLU A 267 9.13 -24.39 -6.51
C GLU A 267 9.56 -24.32 -5.04
N GLY A 268 9.80 -23.11 -4.50
CA GLY A 268 10.13 -22.91 -3.09
C GLY A 268 9.03 -23.35 -2.12
N LEU A 269 7.77 -23.39 -2.57
CA LEU A 269 6.61 -23.89 -1.83
C LEU A 269 6.28 -25.37 -2.11
N GLY A 270 7.11 -26.06 -2.90
CA GLY A 270 6.93 -27.47 -3.24
C GLY A 270 5.90 -27.75 -4.35
N TYR A 271 5.44 -26.72 -5.07
CA TYR A 271 4.56 -26.87 -6.22
C TYR A 271 5.34 -27.10 -7.51
N GLN A 272 4.67 -27.72 -8.49
CA GLN A 272 5.25 -27.91 -9.82
C GLN A 272 5.40 -26.57 -10.56
N ARG A 273 6.53 -26.44 -11.24
CA ARG A 273 6.79 -25.34 -12.18
C ARG A 273 5.74 -25.33 -13.30
N PRO A 274 5.24 -24.15 -13.72
CA PRO A 274 4.44 -24.02 -14.95
C PRO A 274 5.21 -24.61 -16.14
N ASN A 275 4.73 -25.73 -16.69
CA ASN A 275 5.39 -26.47 -17.76
C ASN A 275 4.45 -26.56 -18.98
N VAL A 276 4.59 -25.56 -19.87
CA VAL A 276 4.15 -25.58 -21.27
C VAL A 276 2.63 -25.70 -21.55
N SER A 277 2.05 -24.61 -22.03
CA SER A 277 1.60 -24.47 -23.44
C SER A 277 1.20 -23.02 -23.66
N LYS A 278 1.69 -22.40 -24.74
CA LYS A 278 1.34 -21.03 -25.13
C LYS A 278 -0.16 -21.03 -25.44
N LEU A 279 -1.00 -20.64 -24.48
CA LEU A 279 -2.40 -20.34 -24.77
C LEU A 279 -2.38 -19.12 -25.70
N LYS A 280 -2.61 -19.34 -27.00
CA LYS A 280 -2.80 -18.25 -27.97
C LYS A 280 -3.85 -17.31 -27.37
N ASN A 281 -3.57 -16.01 -27.30
CA ASN A 281 -4.33 -14.98 -26.56
C ASN A 281 -5.87 -15.10 -26.65
N LYS A 282 -6.42 -15.62 -27.76
CA LYS A 282 -7.85 -15.91 -27.95
C LYS A 282 -8.46 -16.92 -26.95
N LEU A 283 -7.75 -17.99 -26.58
CA LEU A 283 -8.28 -18.98 -25.62
C LEU A 283 -8.19 -18.48 -24.17
N PHE A 284 -7.22 -17.63 -23.84
CA PHE A 284 -7.14 -16.98 -22.52
C PHE A 284 -8.31 -16.02 -22.30
N GLN A 285 -8.67 -15.20 -23.29
CA GLN A 285 -9.88 -14.36 -23.18
C GLN A 285 -11.13 -15.21 -22.91
N ILE A 286 -11.29 -16.35 -23.58
CA ILE A 286 -12.44 -17.24 -23.34
C ILE A 286 -12.38 -17.87 -21.94
N LEU A 287 -11.20 -18.27 -21.45
CA LEU A 287 -11.05 -18.88 -20.12
C LEU A 287 -11.24 -17.87 -18.98
N VAL A 288 -10.74 -16.64 -19.14
CA VAL A 288 -10.90 -15.54 -18.18
C VAL A 288 -12.35 -15.05 -18.16
N VAL A 289 -12.97 -14.85 -19.34
CA VAL A 289 -14.39 -14.45 -19.44
C VAL A 289 -15.32 -15.55 -18.90
N ARG A 290 -15.00 -16.83 -19.11
CA ARG A 290 -15.76 -17.94 -18.50
C ARG A 290 -15.54 -18.05 -17.00
N GLY A 291 -14.31 -17.87 -16.51
CA GLY A 291 -14.01 -17.86 -15.07
C GLY A 291 -14.66 -16.69 -14.33
N GLN A 292 -14.77 -15.51 -14.96
CA GLN A 292 -15.51 -14.38 -14.42
C GLN A 292 -17.03 -14.64 -14.41
N LYS A 293 -17.60 -15.23 -15.48
CA LYS A 293 -19.02 -15.64 -15.51
C LYS A 293 -19.36 -16.74 -14.50
N GLU A 294 -18.44 -17.65 -14.21
CA GLU A 294 -18.64 -18.67 -13.17
C GLU A 294 -18.63 -18.04 -11.77
N SER A 295 -17.80 -17.01 -11.53
CA SER A 295 -17.86 -16.23 -10.28
C SER A 295 -19.11 -15.34 -10.16
N GLU A 296 -19.70 -14.90 -11.28
CA GLU A 296 -20.96 -14.15 -11.29
C GLU A 296 -22.20 -15.04 -11.12
N SER A 297 -22.10 -16.34 -11.46
CA SER A 297 -23.21 -17.30 -11.33
C SER A 297 -23.21 -18.11 -10.04
N ALA A 298 -22.13 -18.05 -9.25
CA ALA A 298 -21.99 -18.69 -7.95
C ALA A 298 -21.89 -17.66 -6.80
N ASP A 299 -22.98 -16.95 -6.51
CA ASP A 299 -23.57 -16.85 -5.15
C ASP A 299 -24.62 -15.73 -5.04
N HIS A 300 -25.84 -16.07 -5.43
CA HIS A 300 -27.06 -15.60 -4.76
C HIS A 300 -27.52 -16.67 -3.76
N ARG A 301 -26.77 -16.91 -2.68
CA ARG A 301 -27.28 -17.54 -1.45
C ARG A 301 -26.55 -16.96 -0.21
N PRO A 302 -27.28 -16.57 0.84
CA PRO A 302 -26.70 -15.87 1.98
C PRO A 302 -26.00 -16.87 2.90
N TRP A 303 -24.67 -16.84 2.95
CA TRP A 303 -23.93 -17.46 4.04
C TRP A 303 -23.96 -16.53 5.26
N GLY A 304 -25.04 -16.61 6.02
CA GLY A 304 -25.09 -16.12 7.39
C GLY A 304 -24.29 -17.07 8.28
N PHE A 305 -23.12 -16.64 8.76
CA PHE A 305 -22.48 -17.28 9.90
C PHE A 305 -22.98 -16.62 11.18
N THR A 306 -23.95 -17.28 11.82
CA THR A 306 -24.33 -17.06 13.21
C THR A 306 -23.15 -17.50 14.09
N PHE A 307 -22.51 -16.57 14.80
CA PHE A 307 -21.55 -16.93 15.85
C PHE A 307 -22.31 -17.59 17.00
N LEU A 308 -22.07 -18.88 17.21
CA LEU A 308 -22.37 -19.54 18.49
C LEU A 308 -21.44 -18.96 19.55
N LYS A 309 -22.03 -18.24 20.48
CA LYS A 309 -21.41 -17.68 21.68
C LYS A 309 -21.05 -18.85 22.61
N ASN A 310 -19.78 -19.14 22.83
CA ASN A 310 -19.37 -19.95 23.98
C ASN A 310 -19.30 -19.02 25.21
N PRO A 311 -19.97 -19.38 26.32
CA PRO A 311 -19.97 -18.59 27.54
C PRO A 311 -18.74 -18.93 28.40
N GLY A 312 -18.03 -17.90 28.85
CA GLY A 312 -16.97 -18.02 29.85
C GLY A 312 -15.60 -17.64 29.33
N ASP A 313 -15.34 -16.33 29.22
CA ASP A 313 -14.01 -15.72 29.35
C ASP A 313 -14.19 -14.21 29.64
N ASP A 314 -14.93 -13.93 30.72
CA ASP A 314 -14.91 -12.61 31.36
C ASP A 314 -13.78 -12.64 32.39
N ASN A 315 -12.60 -12.12 32.03
CA ASN A 315 -11.63 -11.52 32.97
C ASN A 315 -10.37 -11.00 32.23
N PHE A 316 -10.42 -9.75 31.79
CA PHE A 316 -9.23 -8.92 31.65
C PHE A 316 -9.49 -7.57 32.32
N GLY A 317 -8.73 -7.28 33.38
CA GLY A 317 -8.77 -6.04 34.13
C GLY A 317 -8.32 -4.82 33.30
N PRO A 318 -8.56 -3.59 33.79
CA PRO A 318 -8.43 -2.39 32.99
C PRO A 318 -6.97 -2.03 32.74
N ALA A 319 -6.54 -2.08 31.47
CA ALA A 319 -5.38 -1.33 31.02
C ALA A 319 -5.76 0.17 31.02
N SER A 320 -4.90 1.00 31.60
CA SER A 320 -5.11 2.44 31.77
C SER A 320 -5.24 3.14 30.41
N SER A 321 -6.48 3.33 29.95
CA SER A 321 -6.84 4.18 28.83
C SER A 321 -6.84 5.64 29.29
N HIS A 322 -5.85 6.42 28.86
CA HIS A 322 -6.09 7.84 28.72
C HIS A 322 -6.96 8.05 27.49
N THR A 323 -8.12 8.65 27.72
CA THR A 323 -9.23 8.93 26.80
C THR A 323 -8.80 9.39 25.41
N LEU A 324 -9.26 8.70 24.35
CA LEU A 324 -9.24 9.22 22.98
C LEU A 324 -10.60 9.05 22.30
N SER A 325 -11.04 10.13 21.65
CA SER A 325 -12.39 10.40 21.16
C SER A 325 -12.58 10.16 19.65
N ASN A 326 -11.86 9.21 19.03
CA ASN A 326 -12.10 8.85 17.63
C ASN A 326 -11.63 7.41 17.30
N PRO A 327 -12.52 6.44 17.03
CA PRO A 327 -12.15 5.03 16.84
C PRO A 327 -11.35 4.74 15.56
N LEU A 328 -11.06 5.75 14.74
CA LEU A 328 -10.49 5.61 13.38
C LEU A 328 -9.01 5.97 13.29
N ILE A 329 -8.45 6.51 14.38
CA ILE A 329 -7.06 6.94 14.47
C ILE A 329 -6.43 6.13 15.58
N ILE A 330 -5.40 5.36 15.25
CA ILE A 330 -4.64 4.59 16.24
C ILE A 330 -3.30 5.30 16.42
N GLU A 331 -2.99 5.63 17.66
CA GLU A 331 -1.76 6.30 18.06
C GLU A 331 -0.77 5.30 18.66
N TYR A 332 0.47 5.29 18.16
CA TYR A 332 1.55 4.49 18.71
C TYR A 332 2.70 5.39 19.15
N CYS A 333 3.06 5.31 20.42
CA CYS A 333 4.23 5.95 20.98
C CYS A 333 5.42 5.00 21.00
N ARG A 334 6.63 5.55 20.96
CA ARG A 334 7.86 4.79 21.14
C ARG A 334 7.91 4.15 22.54
N PRO A 335 8.43 2.91 22.68
CA PRO A 335 8.71 2.35 24.00
C PRO A 335 9.76 3.19 24.73
N CYS A 336 9.48 3.63 25.96
CA CYS A 336 10.45 4.34 26.80
C CYS A 336 11.51 3.34 27.30
N GLU A 337 12.80 3.64 27.13
CA GLU A 337 13.90 2.72 27.50
C GLU A 337 14.03 2.45 29.01
N THR A 338 13.24 3.11 29.87
CA THR A 338 13.41 3.06 31.32
C THR A 338 12.34 2.30 32.11
N ALA A 339 11.39 1.59 31.48
CA ALA A 339 10.49 0.72 32.26
C ALA A 339 9.98 -0.52 31.50
N CYS A 340 10.08 -1.66 32.19
CA CYS A 340 9.44 -2.95 31.95
C CYS A 340 10.01 -3.87 30.86
N SER A 341 10.89 -4.75 31.34
CA SER A 341 11.05 -6.12 30.86
C SER A 341 9.74 -6.91 30.94
N SER A 342 8.91 -6.90 29.88
CA SER A 342 8.01 -8.02 29.51
C SER A 342 7.07 -7.67 28.35
N ASN A 343 7.12 -8.48 27.29
CA ASN A 343 6.04 -8.88 26.37
C ASN A 343 5.21 -7.87 25.55
N TRP A 344 5.34 -6.55 25.68
CA TRP A 344 4.50 -5.62 24.88
C TRP A 344 4.70 -5.73 23.36
N LEU A 345 5.92 -5.98 22.88
CA LEU A 345 6.17 -6.17 21.45
C LEU A 345 5.47 -7.43 20.92
N MET A 346 5.39 -8.48 21.74
CA MET A 346 4.73 -9.73 21.37
C MET A 346 3.20 -9.61 21.46
N GLU A 347 2.65 -8.79 22.34
CA GLU A 347 1.20 -8.51 22.40
C GLU A 347 0.75 -7.57 21.27
N ALA A 348 1.55 -6.57 20.88
CA ALA A 348 1.29 -5.78 19.67
C ALA A 348 1.39 -6.64 18.39
N ILE A 349 2.31 -7.59 18.36
CA ILE A 349 2.39 -8.61 17.29
C ILE A 349 1.20 -9.58 17.39
N SER A 350 0.75 -9.97 18.59
CA SER A 350 -0.29 -10.99 18.78
C SER A 350 -1.72 -10.44 18.58
N ALA A 351 -1.99 -9.17 18.88
CA ALA A 351 -3.25 -8.51 18.53
C ALA A 351 -3.39 -8.29 17.01
N VAL A 352 -2.27 -8.35 16.28
CA VAL A 352 -2.20 -8.30 14.81
C VAL A 352 -2.06 -9.71 14.20
N VAL A 353 -1.62 -10.71 14.97
CA VAL A 353 -1.31 -12.07 14.53
C VAL A 353 -1.62 -13.10 15.63
N ALA A 354 -2.80 -13.72 15.62
CA ALA A 354 -2.99 -15.09 16.15
C ALA A 354 -4.33 -15.71 15.71
N PRO A 355 -4.39 -17.04 15.44
CA PRO A 355 -3.33 -17.88 14.89
C PRO A 355 -3.80 -18.81 13.75
N ALA A 356 -2.88 -19.09 12.81
CA ALA A 356 -2.82 -20.38 12.14
C ALA A 356 -1.42 -20.96 12.39
N ILE A 357 -1.41 -22.08 13.10
CA ILE A 357 -0.26 -22.84 13.57
C ILE A 357 0.62 -23.28 12.39
N ILE A 358 1.92 -22.97 12.40
CA ILE A 358 2.91 -23.66 11.55
C ILE A 358 4.15 -23.98 12.38
N SER A 359 4.46 -25.28 12.41
CA SER A 359 5.59 -25.91 13.09
C SER A 359 6.94 -25.44 12.56
N SER A 360 7.93 -25.47 13.45
CA SER A 360 9.33 -25.16 13.24
C SER A 360 10.00 -25.99 12.14
N THR A 361 10.18 -25.44 10.93
CA THR A 361 11.16 -25.97 9.95
C THR A 361 11.71 -25.02 8.88
N SER A 362 11.36 -23.73 8.80
CA SER A 362 11.77 -22.89 7.64
C SER A 362 12.75 -21.73 7.95
N LEU A 363 13.79 -21.99 8.73
CA LEU A 363 14.84 -20.99 9.03
C LEU A 363 15.89 -20.83 7.92
N SER A 364 15.81 -21.56 6.81
CA SER A 364 16.83 -21.52 5.75
C SER A 364 16.54 -20.61 4.55
N LEU A 365 15.39 -19.92 4.48
CA LEU A 365 15.03 -19.11 3.29
C LEU A 365 15.50 -17.65 3.31
N ARG A 366 16.19 -17.19 4.36
CA ARG A 366 16.53 -15.76 4.54
C ARG A 366 17.70 -15.22 3.70
N ARG A 367 18.27 -15.95 2.73
CA ARG A 367 19.49 -15.50 2.03
C ARG A 367 19.62 -15.76 0.52
N LYS A 368 18.58 -16.17 -0.22
CA LYS A 368 18.71 -16.42 -1.69
C LYS A 368 17.49 -16.05 -2.55
N LEU A 369 16.76 -15.01 -2.15
CA LEU A 369 15.86 -14.25 -3.00
C LEU A 369 16.16 -12.78 -2.76
#